data_AF-A0A0G1P1A4-F1
#
_entry.id   AF-A0A0G1P1A4-F1
#
_cell.length_a   1.000
_cell.length_b   1.000
_cell.length_c   1.000
_cell.angle_alpha   90.00
_cell.angle_beta   90.00
_cell.angle_gamma   90.00
#
_symmetry.space_group_name_H-M   'P 1'
#
loop_
_entity.id
_entity.type
_entity.pdbx_description
1 polymer ?
#
loop_
_entity_poly.entity_id
_entity_poly.type
_entity_poly.pdbx_seq_one_letter_code
_entity_poly.pdbx_strand_id
1 'polypeptide(L)'
;MPEVSGIAYYEQMTKRKKLTIMSEHYHGQMHFLFGLLAWVFGMIIFGGDQASLLIVALLGAYIPDADHLLFIFWYGRQTRYAIEVRECLLGDGLLTCIDYIKKNHKGNTKILSHNMLFVALAMFLSSWFVYTSQRLWGVFFLSWSLHYIFDILEDLLFFGKLNGNWRLRFGK
;
A
#
# COMPACT_ATOMS: atom_id res chain seq x y z
N MET A 1 -29.73 -5.99 -26.88
CA MET A 1 -28.37 -5.38 -27.00
C MET A 1 -27.39 -6.53 -26.96
N PRO A 2 -26.46 -6.67 -27.93
CA PRO A 2 -25.51 -7.77 -27.90
C PRO A 2 -24.54 -7.57 -26.74
N GLU A 3 -24.38 -8.60 -25.90
CA GLU A 3 -23.31 -8.66 -24.90
C GLU A 3 -21.97 -8.65 -25.63
N VAL A 4 -21.30 -7.50 -25.62
CA VAL A 4 -19.89 -7.44 -26.02
C VAL A 4 -19.13 -8.31 -25.02
N SER A 5 -18.50 -9.38 -25.51
CA SER A 5 -17.72 -10.27 -24.65
C SER A 5 -16.66 -9.47 -23.88
N GLY A 6 -16.42 -9.83 -22.61
CA GLY A 6 -15.48 -9.11 -21.76
C GLY A 6 -14.07 -8.98 -22.34
N ILE A 7 -13.68 -9.90 -23.23
CA ILE A 7 -12.41 -9.90 -23.95
C ILE A 7 -12.35 -8.76 -24.97
N ALA A 8 -13.39 -8.58 -25.79
CA ALA A 8 -13.45 -7.50 -26.78
C ALA A 8 -13.45 -6.11 -26.12
N TYR A 9 -14.09 -5.98 -24.94
CA TYR A 9 -14.04 -4.74 -24.15
C TYR A 9 -12.65 -4.47 -23.55
N TYR A 10 -11.97 -5.51 -23.05
CA TYR A 10 -10.61 -5.38 -22.52
C TYR A 10 -9.62 -4.97 -23.61
N GLU A 11 -9.70 -5.56 -24.81
CA GLU A 11 -8.80 -5.24 -25.92
C GLU A 11 -8.82 -3.76 -26.32
N GLN A 12 -10.00 -3.13 -26.26
CA GLN A 12 -10.21 -1.71 -26.56
C GLN A 12 -9.70 -0.74 -25.46
N MET A 13 -9.30 -1.23 -24.29
CA MET A 13 -8.78 -0.37 -23.22
C MET A 13 -7.39 0.19 -23.55
N THR A 14 -7.14 1.42 -23.13
CA THR A 14 -5.79 2.01 -23.17
C THR A 14 -4.81 1.16 -22.34
N LYS A 15 -3.54 1.12 -22.75
CA LYS A 15 -2.48 0.41 -22.02
C LYS A 15 -2.44 0.78 -20.55
N ARG A 16 -2.63 2.08 -20.24
CA ARG A 16 -2.68 2.59 -18.86
C ARG A 16 -3.82 1.97 -18.06
N LYS A 17 -5.03 1.88 -18.62
CA LYS A 17 -6.19 1.28 -17.92
C LYS A 17 -5.99 -0.21 -17.66
N LYS A 18 -5.39 -0.94 -18.61
CA LYS A 18 -5.01 -2.36 -18.42
C LYS A 18 -4.02 -2.53 -17.26
N LEU A 19 -2.99 -1.68 -17.22
CA LEU A 19 -1.98 -1.68 -16.15
C LEU A 19 -2.58 -1.30 -14.79
N THR A 20 -3.50 -0.34 -14.73
CA THR A 20 -4.21 0.01 -13.49
C THR A 20 -5.00 -1.18 -12.95
N ILE A 21 -5.81 -1.84 -13.77
CA ILE A 21 -6.58 -3.03 -13.35
C ILE A 21 -5.65 -4.14 -12.85
N MET A 22 -4.54 -4.37 -13.55
CA MET A 22 -3.55 -5.37 -13.15
C MET A 22 -2.89 -4.99 -11.82
N SER A 23 -2.50 -3.72 -11.64
CA SER A 23 -1.90 -3.23 -10.39
C SER A 23 -2.88 -3.35 -9.22
N GLU A 24 -4.14 -2.94 -9.39
CA GLU A 24 -5.20 -3.10 -8.37
C GLU A 24 -5.37 -4.56 -7.95
N HIS A 25 -5.29 -5.49 -8.91
CA HIS A 25 -5.43 -6.92 -8.64
C HIS A 25 -4.24 -7.51 -7.87
N TYR A 26 -3.02 -7.04 -8.16
CA TYR A 26 -1.77 -7.56 -7.59
C TYR A 26 -1.16 -6.67 -6.48
N HIS A 27 -1.83 -5.59 -6.08
CA HIS A 27 -1.31 -4.59 -5.14
C HIS A 27 -0.75 -5.22 -3.85
N GLY A 28 -1.54 -6.06 -3.18
CA GLY A 28 -1.10 -6.72 -1.94
C GLY A 28 0.03 -7.74 -2.14
N GLN A 29 0.09 -8.40 -3.30
CA GLN A 29 1.15 -9.32 -3.69
C GLN A 29 2.45 -8.57 -4.00
N MET A 30 2.34 -7.37 -4.54
CA MET A 30 3.50 -6.49 -4.75
C MET A 30 4.09 -6.04 -3.40
N HIS A 31 3.26 -5.68 -2.42
CA HIS A 31 3.74 -5.41 -1.05
C HIS A 31 4.46 -6.61 -0.43
N PHE A 32 3.88 -7.81 -0.58
CA PHE A 32 4.56 -9.05 -0.17
C PHE A 32 5.93 -9.20 -0.84
N LEU A 33 5.99 -9.00 -2.16
CA LEU A 33 7.23 -9.08 -2.94
C LEU A 33 8.27 -8.04 -2.47
N PHE A 34 7.87 -6.81 -2.15
CA PHE A 34 8.77 -5.80 -1.60
C PHE A 34 9.28 -6.16 -0.20
N GLY A 35 8.44 -6.78 0.63
CA GLY A 35 8.89 -7.40 1.88
C GLY A 35 9.96 -8.47 1.64
N LEU A 36 9.75 -9.37 0.68
CA LEU A 36 10.76 -10.38 0.32
C LEU A 36 12.05 -9.75 -0.22
N LEU A 37 11.95 -8.70 -1.04
CA LEU A 37 13.12 -7.97 -1.54
C LEU A 37 13.90 -7.32 -0.39
N ALA A 38 13.22 -6.65 0.55
CA ALA A 38 13.86 -6.08 1.73
C ALA A 38 14.53 -7.15 2.61
N TRP A 39 13.92 -8.33 2.75
CA TRP A 39 14.52 -9.47 3.42
C TRP A 39 15.81 -9.94 2.74
N VAL A 40 15.79 -10.11 1.42
CA VAL A 40 17.00 -10.49 0.64
C VAL A 40 18.11 -9.46 0.79
N PHE A 41 17.80 -8.16 0.70
CA PHE A 41 18.79 -7.11 0.96
C PHE A 41 19.31 -7.15 2.39
N GLY A 42 18.43 -7.37 3.38
CA GLY A 42 18.81 -7.56 4.78
C GLY A 42 19.79 -8.71 4.97
N MET A 43 19.54 -9.83 4.31
CA MET A 43 20.43 -11.00 4.30
C MET A 43 21.80 -10.68 3.71
N ILE A 44 21.85 -9.90 2.61
CA ILE A 44 23.11 -9.50 1.97
C ILE A 44 23.91 -8.53 2.85
N ILE A 45 23.24 -7.54 3.44
CA ILE A 45 23.89 -6.46 4.19
C ILE A 45 24.33 -6.92 5.58
N PHE A 46 23.48 -7.70 6.27
CA PHE A 46 23.68 -8.03 7.68
C PHE A 46 23.95 -9.51 7.97
N GLY A 47 23.71 -10.43 7.01
CA GLY A 47 23.81 -11.88 7.20
C GLY A 47 22.79 -12.45 8.20
N GLY A 48 23.19 -13.50 8.93
CA GLY A 48 22.61 -14.10 10.15
C GLY A 48 21.15 -14.60 10.11
N ASP A 49 20.40 -14.40 11.20
CA ASP A 49 19.08 -15.05 11.42
C ASP A 49 18.05 -14.64 10.37
N GLN A 50 17.75 -15.59 9.49
CA GLN A 50 16.90 -15.38 8.33
C GLN A 50 15.44 -15.21 8.71
N ALA A 51 14.98 -15.91 9.76
CA ALA A 51 13.58 -15.97 10.12
C ALA A 51 13.10 -14.64 10.70
N SER A 52 13.85 -14.08 11.65
CA SER A 52 13.52 -12.78 12.23
C SER A 52 13.55 -11.67 11.19
N LEU A 53 14.53 -11.68 10.27
CA LEU A 53 14.60 -10.69 9.19
C LEU A 53 13.41 -10.78 8.24
N LEU A 54 12.95 -12.00 7.91
CA LEU A 54 11.77 -12.20 7.06
C LEU A 54 10.51 -11.66 7.74
N ILE A 55 10.31 -11.98 9.03
CA ILE A 55 9.14 -11.51 9.79
C ILE A 55 9.12 -9.98 9.83
N VAL A 56 10.22 -9.32 10.18
CA VAL A 56 10.24 -7.85 10.25
C VAL A 56 10.14 -7.20 8.87
N ALA A 57 10.63 -7.84 7.81
CA ALA A 57 10.44 -7.35 6.45
C ALA A 57 8.97 -7.39 6.04
N LEU A 58 8.27 -8.50 6.31
CA LEU A 58 6.84 -8.63 6.02
C LEU A 58 6.02 -7.65 6.88
N LEU A 59 6.35 -7.49 8.16
CA LEU A 59 5.71 -6.47 9.00
C LEU A 59 5.94 -5.06 8.44
N GLY A 60 7.15 -4.72 8.02
CA GLY A 60 7.46 -3.42 7.42
C GLY A 60 6.68 -3.17 6.12
N ALA A 61 6.36 -4.20 5.36
CA ALA A 61 5.58 -4.10 4.13
C ALA A 61 4.08 -3.85 4.37
N TYR A 62 3.53 -4.31 5.49
CA TYR A 62 2.08 -4.27 5.76
C TYR A 62 1.65 -3.35 6.92
N ILE A 63 2.56 -2.94 7.81
CA ILE A 63 2.24 -1.93 8.83
C ILE A 63 1.75 -0.60 8.22
N PRO A 64 2.27 -0.10 7.09
CA PRO A 64 1.72 1.11 6.47
C PRO A 64 0.24 0.95 6.10
N ASP A 65 -0.13 -0.22 5.57
CA ASP A 65 -1.51 -0.59 5.22
C ASP A 65 -2.41 -0.73 6.46
N ALA A 66 -1.87 -1.15 7.60
CA ALA A 66 -2.64 -1.24 8.83
C ALA A 66 -3.21 0.12 9.27
N ASP A 67 -2.60 1.24 8.86
CA ASP A 67 -3.15 2.58 9.07
C ASP A 67 -4.48 2.80 8.33
N HIS A 68 -4.76 2.07 7.25
CA HIS A 68 -6.08 2.10 6.61
C HIS A 68 -7.17 1.56 7.55
N LEU A 69 -6.88 0.51 8.33
CA LEU A 69 -7.82 -0.01 9.32
C LEU A 69 -8.01 1.00 10.45
N LEU A 70 -6.94 1.62 10.95
CA LEU A 70 -7.02 2.69 11.95
C LEU A 70 -7.80 3.89 11.41
N PHE A 71 -7.63 4.24 10.14
CA PHE A 71 -8.41 5.27 9.48
C PHE A 71 -9.90 4.92 9.48
N ILE A 72 -10.26 3.73 9.01
CA ILE A 72 -11.65 3.28 8.88
C ILE A 72 -12.35 3.24 10.25
N PHE A 73 -11.70 2.72 11.28
CA PHE A 73 -12.33 2.47 12.57
C PHE A 73 -12.12 3.58 13.61
N TRP A 74 -11.08 4.42 13.47
CA TRP A 74 -10.71 5.39 14.49
C TRP A 74 -10.74 6.85 14.02
N TYR A 75 -9.68 7.35 13.36
CA TYR A 75 -9.53 8.79 13.15
C TYR A 75 -10.19 9.30 11.86
N GLY A 76 -10.36 8.43 10.85
CA GLY A 76 -11.08 8.69 9.61
C GLY A 76 -12.55 8.28 9.64
N ARG A 77 -13.05 7.85 10.82
CA ARG A 77 -14.37 7.21 11.00
C ARG A 77 -15.58 8.03 10.56
N GLN A 78 -15.44 9.33 10.31
CA GLN A 78 -16.55 10.20 9.86
C GLN A 78 -16.50 10.46 8.35
N THR A 79 -15.50 9.92 7.65
CA THR A 79 -15.42 10.06 6.20
C THR A 79 -16.43 9.15 5.51
N ARG A 80 -16.92 9.58 4.35
CA ARG A 80 -17.85 8.81 3.52
C ARG A 80 -17.33 7.39 3.26
N TYR A 81 -16.06 7.27 2.86
CA TYR A 81 -15.41 5.97 2.63
C TYR A 81 -15.44 5.07 3.88
N ALA A 82 -15.06 5.59 5.05
CA ALA A 82 -15.05 4.80 6.29
C ALA A 82 -16.46 4.37 6.73
N ILE A 83 -17.48 5.19 6.46
CA ILE A 83 -18.89 4.84 6.70
C ILE A 83 -19.31 3.72 5.75
N GLU A 84 -19.11 3.91 4.44
CA GLU A 84 -19.48 2.93 3.40
C GLU A 84 -18.78 1.57 3.64
N VAL A 85 -17.49 1.55 4.00
CA VAL A 85 -16.79 0.30 4.33
C VAL A 85 -17.39 -0.40 5.55
N ARG A 86 -17.76 0.32 6.61
CA ARG A 86 -18.32 -0.32 7.81
C ARG A 86 -19.75 -0.81 7.60
N GLU A 87 -20.56 -0.06 6.85
CA GLU A 87 -21.91 -0.51 6.45
C GLU A 87 -21.82 -1.78 5.61
N CYS A 88 -20.92 -1.78 4.63
CA CYS A 88 -20.61 -2.92 3.78
C CYS A 88 -20.15 -4.15 4.58
N LEU A 89 -19.30 -3.98 5.60
CA LEU A 89 -18.87 -5.07 6.48
C LEU A 89 -20.00 -5.66 7.34
N LEU A 90 -21.05 -4.89 7.60
CA LEU A 90 -22.21 -5.30 8.41
C LEU A 90 -23.35 -5.90 7.58
N GLY A 91 -23.44 -5.60 6.27
CA GLY A 91 -24.58 -5.95 5.42
C GLY A 91 -24.29 -6.86 4.23
N ASP A 92 -23.33 -6.49 3.38
CA ASP A 92 -23.24 -6.99 1.98
C ASP A 92 -22.41 -8.28 1.83
N GLY A 93 -21.93 -8.84 2.94
CA GLY A 93 -21.06 -10.01 2.99
C GLY A 93 -19.59 -9.67 2.74
N LEU A 94 -18.70 -10.49 3.33
CA LEU A 94 -17.26 -10.20 3.38
C LEU A 94 -16.59 -10.06 1.99
N LEU A 95 -16.96 -10.92 1.03
CA LEU A 95 -16.35 -10.93 -0.31
C LEU A 95 -16.70 -9.67 -1.11
N THR A 96 -17.98 -9.28 -1.12
CA THR A 96 -18.45 -8.03 -1.73
C THR A 96 -17.70 -6.85 -1.13
N CYS A 97 -17.46 -6.90 0.18
CA CYS A 97 -16.78 -5.81 0.86
C CYS A 97 -15.29 -5.71 0.56
N ILE A 98 -14.60 -6.85 0.47
CA ILE A 98 -13.21 -6.90 0.01
C ILE A 98 -13.10 -6.29 -1.40
N ASP A 99 -14.02 -6.63 -2.31
CA ASP A 99 -14.03 -6.10 -3.66
C ASP A 99 -14.31 -4.59 -3.70
N TYR A 100 -15.24 -4.11 -2.87
CA TYR A 100 -15.53 -2.69 -2.71
C TYR A 100 -14.29 -1.93 -2.20
N ILE A 101 -13.63 -2.43 -1.15
CA ILE A 101 -12.40 -1.83 -0.59
C ILE A 101 -11.32 -1.78 -1.67
N LYS A 102 -11.05 -2.88 -2.37
CA LYS A 102 -10.03 -2.94 -3.43
C LYS A 102 -10.26 -1.90 -4.52
N LYS A 103 -11.50 -1.69 -4.96
CA LYS A 103 -11.82 -0.74 -6.03
C LYS A 103 -11.81 0.72 -5.57
N ASN A 104 -12.01 0.99 -4.28
CA ASN A 104 -12.22 2.35 -3.78
C ASN A 104 -11.13 2.86 -2.82
N HIS A 105 -10.20 2.02 -2.36
CA HIS A 105 -9.21 2.39 -1.34
C HIS A 105 -8.31 3.56 -1.75
N LYS A 106 -8.00 3.74 -3.04
CA LYS A 106 -7.22 4.92 -3.51
C LYS A 106 -7.98 6.24 -3.43
N GLY A 107 -9.31 6.19 -3.30
CA GLY A 107 -10.15 7.33 -2.97
C GLY A 107 -10.04 7.75 -1.50
N ASN A 108 -9.42 6.93 -0.66
CA ASN A 108 -9.18 7.24 0.73
C ASN A 108 -8.05 8.27 0.86
N THR A 109 -8.45 9.53 0.94
CA THR A 109 -7.53 10.64 1.17
C THR A 109 -7.58 11.02 2.65
N LYS A 110 -6.44 11.41 3.23
CA LYS A 110 -6.20 11.77 4.65
C LYS A 110 -5.72 10.62 5.56
N ILE A 111 -5.09 9.59 4.99
CA ILE A 111 -4.40 8.56 5.76
C ILE A 111 -3.10 9.16 6.29
N LEU A 112 -2.88 9.06 7.60
CA LEU A 112 -1.77 9.75 8.26
C LEU A 112 -0.42 9.24 7.81
N SER A 113 -0.26 7.93 7.62
CA SER A 113 1.00 7.32 7.22
C SER A 113 1.36 7.63 5.77
N HIS A 114 0.40 7.89 4.87
CA HIS A 114 0.66 7.97 3.44
C HIS A 114 0.93 9.41 2.97
N ASN A 115 2.00 10.00 3.51
CA ASN A 115 2.46 11.34 3.13
C ASN A 115 3.99 11.44 2.99
N MET A 116 4.46 12.49 2.30
CA MET A 116 5.89 12.66 2.01
C MET A 116 6.79 12.77 3.25
N LEU A 117 6.26 13.20 4.40
CA LEU A 117 7.02 13.21 5.66
C LEU A 117 7.33 11.78 6.11
N PHE A 118 6.34 10.88 6.08
CA PHE A 118 6.55 9.47 6.43
C PHE A 118 7.43 8.74 5.42
N VAL A 119 7.36 9.09 4.13
CA VAL A 119 8.30 8.59 3.12
C VAL A 119 9.73 8.97 3.48
N ALA A 120 9.97 10.27 3.70
CA ALA A 120 11.29 10.77 4.06
C ALA A 120 11.79 10.14 5.38
N LEU A 121 10.91 10.00 6.38
CA LEU A 121 11.22 9.38 7.65
C LEU A 121 11.59 7.90 7.50
N ALA A 122 10.83 7.11 6.73
CA ALA A 122 11.11 5.71 6.49
C ALA A 122 12.47 5.52 5.79
N MET A 123 12.75 6.33 4.76
CA MET A 123 14.03 6.28 4.04
C MET A 123 15.21 6.71 4.92
N PHE A 124 15.02 7.76 5.72
CA PHE A 124 16.02 8.22 6.68
C PHE A 124 16.31 7.16 7.74
N LEU A 125 15.28 6.61 8.38
CA LEU A 125 15.42 5.58 9.40
C LEU A 125 16.03 4.29 8.83
N SER A 126 15.63 3.88 7.62
CA SER A 126 16.26 2.75 6.92
C SER A 126 17.77 2.96 6.78
N SER A 127 18.18 4.12 6.25
CA SER A 127 19.59 4.48 6.07
C SER A 127 20.34 4.57 7.39
N TRP A 128 19.73 5.18 8.41
CA TRP A 128 20.31 5.34 9.74
C TRP A 128 20.51 4.01 10.46
N PHE A 129 19.53 3.10 10.40
CA PHE A 129 19.63 1.79 11.01
C PHE A 129 20.59 0.85 10.26
N VAL A 130 20.71 0.99 8.94
CA VAL A 130 21.79 0.35 8.18
C VAL A 130 23.16 0.85 8.65
N TYR A 131 23.33 2.18 8.73
CA TYR A 131 24.59 2.79 9.20
C TYR A 131 24.98 2.36 10.63
N THR A 132 24.01 2.30 11.54
CA THR A 132 24.23 1.89 12.94
C THR A 132 24.19 0.38 13.17
N SER A 133 24.14 -0.43 12.09
CA SER A 133 24.10 -1.90 12.15
C SER A 133 22.93 -2.49 12.95
N GLN A 134 21.81 -1.76 13.04
CA GLN A 134 20.58 -2.18 13.71
C GLN A 134 19.71 -2.99 12.75
N ARG A 135 20.06 -4.27 12.61
CA ARG A 135 19.62 -5.17 11.54
C ARG A 135 18.10 -5.23 11.35
N LEU A 136 17.35 -5.53 12.42
CA LEU A 136 15.90 -5.71 12.35
C LEU A 136 15.20 -4.43 11.91
N TRP A 137 15.59 -3.29 12.49
CA TRP A 137 15.02 -1.99 12.16
C TRP A 137 15.41 -1.51 10.77
N GLY A 138 16.65 -1.76 10.34
CA GLY A 138 17.11 -1.46 8.99
C GLY A 138 16.27 -2.15 7.92
N VAL A 139 16.02 -3.46 8.08
CA VAL A 139 15.17 -4.23 7.18
C VAL A 139 13.70 -3.81 7.24
N PHE A 140 13.19 -3.57 8.45
CA PHE A 140 11.82 -3.10 8.64
C PHE A 140 11.54 -1.79 7.90
N PHE A 141 12.38 -0.77 8.08
CA PHE A 141 12.21 0.53 7.43
C PHE A 141 12.59 0.51 5.94
N LEU A 142 13.48 -0.40 5.50
CA LEU A 142 13.71 -0.62 4.08
C LEU A 142 12.45 -1.16 3.39
N SER A 143 11.80 -2.16 4.00
CA SER A 143 10.55 -2.72 3.51
C SER A 143 9.44 -1.67 3.45
N TRP A 144 9.29 -0.87 4.51
CA TRP A 144 8.37 0.27 4.57
C TRP A 144 8.66 1.28 3.45
N SER A 145 9.93 1.60 3.21
CA SER A 145 10.32 2.53 2.14
C SER A 145 9.93 2.00 0.75
N LEU A 146 10.14 0.70 0.50
CA LEU A 146 9.75 0.06 -0.77
C LEU A 146 8.24 0.06 -0.96
N HIS A 147 7.46 -0.21 0.10
CA HIS A 147 6.01 -0.07 0.11
C HIS A 147 5.59 1.33 -0.38
N TYR A 148 6.13 2.40 0.21
CA TYR A 148 5.76 3.76 -0.20
C TYR A 148 6.20 4.10 -1.62
N ILE A 149 7.39 3.66 -2.04
CA ILE A 149 7.86 3.89 -3.41
C ILE A 149 6.87 3.25 -4.39
N PHE A 150 6.42 2.02 -4.12
CA PHE A 150 5.44 1.35 -4.96
C PHE A 150 4.11 2.10 -4.99
N ASP A 151 3.57 2.49 -3.84
CA ASP A 151 2.30 3.20 -3.76
C ASP A 151 2.31 4.55 -4.48
N ILE A 152 3.45 5.26 -4.43
CA ILE A 152 3.68 6.47 -5.22
C ILE A 152 3.68 6.18 -6.73
N LEU A 153 4.39 5.14 -7.16
CA LEU A 153 4.43 4.74 -8.57
C LEU A 153 3.06 4.32 -9.07
N GLU A 154 2.29 3.64 -8.23
CA GLU A 154 0.92 3.25 -8.52
C GLU A 154 0.00 4.47 -8.66
N ASP A 155 0.11 5.47 -7.79
CA ASP A 155 -0.66 6.71 -7.94
C ASP A 155 -0.32 7.47 -9.22
N LEU A 156 0.95 7.50 -9.61
CA LEU A 156 1.37 8.06 -10.90
C LEU A 156 0.77 7.27 -12.07
N LEU A 157 0.70 5.94 -11.97
CA LEU A 157 0.03 5.10 -12.97
C LEU A 157 -1.47 5.36 -13.02
N PHE A 158 -2.15 5.51 -11.87
CA PHE A 158 -3.60 5.59 -11.77
C PHE A 158 -4.09 6.97 -12.15
N PHE A 159 -3.48 8.01 -11.56
CA PHE A 159 -3.94 9.39 -11.68
C PHE A 159 -3.08 10.25 -12.61
N GLY A 160 -1.86 9.81 -12.96
CA GLY A 160 -0.92 10.59 -13.78
C GLY A 160 -0.24 11.70 -12.96
N LYS A 161 -0.46 11.68 -11.65
CA LYS A 161 0.04 12.63 -10.65
C LYS A 161 -0.05 11.97 -9.28
N LEU A 162 0.67 12.49 -8.30
CA LEU A 162 0.55 12.02 -6.92
C LEU A 162 -0.86 12.25 -6.38
N ASN A 163 -1.39 11.26 -5.66
CA ASN A 163 -2.60 11.41 -4.87
C ASN A 163 -2.46 12.59 -3.89
N GLY A 164 -3.58 13.29 -3.64
CA GLY A 164 -3.62 14.39 -2.68
C GLY A 164 -3.22 13.98 -1.25
N ASN A 165 -3.31 12.68 -0.92
CA ASN A 165 -2.88 12.11 0.34
C ASN A 165 -1.39 12.35 0.64
N TRP A 166 -0.54 12.31 -0.40
CA TRP A 166 0.90 12.52 -0.23
C TRP A 166 1.27 13.91 0.27
N ARG A 167 0.36 14.87 0.07
CA ARG A 167 0.45 16.20 0.64
C ARG A 167 -0.12 16.11 2.05
N LEU A 168 0.73 16.32 3.04
CA LEU A 168 0.37 16.36 4.45
C LEU A 168 -0.83 17.32 4.63
N ARG A 169 -2.02 16.79 4.86
CA ARG A 169 -3.27 17.55 5.03
C ARG A 169 -3.82 17.29 6.43
N PHE A 170 -3.61 18.25 7.33
CA PHE A 170 -4.26 18.25 8.63
C PHE A 170 -5.58 19.04 8.55
N GLY A 171 -6.71 18.36 8.68
CA GLY A 171 -8.01 19.02 8.85
C GLY A 171 -8.67 19.56 7.57
N LYS A 172 -9.99 19.72 7.70
CA LYS A 172 -11.08 19.85 6.69
C LYS A 172 -10.70 19.79 5.21
#